data_AF-A0A097QRJ5-F1
#
_entry.id   AF-A0A097QRJ5-F1
#
_cell.length_a   1.000
_cell.length_b   1.000
_cell.length_c   1.000
_cell.angle_alpha   90.00
_cell.angle_beta   90.00
_cell.angle_gamma   90.00
#
_symmetry.space_group_name_H-M   'P 1'
#
loop_
_entity.id
_entity.type
_entity.pdbx_description
1 polymer ?
#
loop_
_entity_poly.entity_id
_entity_poly.type
_entity_poly.pdbx_seq_one_letter_code
_entity_poly.pdbx_strand_id
1 'polypeptide(L)'
;MLLKNYRFPGRYGPEWGSGGIFGLRYHNGTLYFTLAFEAEAHFIDLESGEEKVYDFTLLGDAPTSGGDTYNAVETVDEFIYFGGWVHAPAIYREEGRILFHNKYSHVHAYDTEEGTVKLLWKDSIHHETDWAGEVSDIIYDPANDRLLLAREDGHANLGVYALDRRTGEAKALINGPVPKGTRVHDTAFFGVGNNFTGGLREIKALDLISGKWEIFKPGGSVDGRPYIRPELGAMASAYNRAFAFVRGGILAGNPFMGEDFRFFRLFEFYTFYVPFRVNAINVGGGILTAYNAHHDASYRPSSEDAGVHWATTNTISGPSVLIYVAPPMVKIVGAFGARVTSIEKVDGKLLVATNTTPNTGATEATPFDTGSRDIVVLDEKVIQERPPAVSFSVPLSLPAIAKKMGAGTFGGIPLDGYREPRMVLHLSRDNRLTVHEYDLSLPAGEAVSETFDVKAGRNVIDLSSFSGIVGFELEKEDVRGKARIELR
;
A
#
# COMPACT_ATOMS: atom_id res chain seq x y z
N MET A 1 -17.62 -8.80 -20.11
CA MET A 1 -18.84 -8.96 -19.29
C MET A 1 -18.56 -8.33 -17.93
N LEU A 2 -19.44 -7.48 -17.37
CA LEU A 2 -19.23 -6.92 -16.02
C LEU A 2 -19.62 -7.96 -14.97
N LEU A 3 -18.84 -8.06 -13.89
CA LEU A 3 -19.05 -8.98 -12.77
C LEU A 3 -20.51 -8.91 -12.28
N LYS A 4 -21.15 -10.08 -12.07
CA LYS A 4 -22.55 -10.17 -11.60
C LYS A 4 -22.74 -9.41 -10.27
N ASN A 5 -21.76 -9.55 -9.36
CA ASN A 5 -21.68 -8.81 -8.11
C ASN A 5 -20.36 -8.03 -8.09
N TYR A 6 -20.44 -6.70 -7.99
CA TYR A 6 -19.27 -5.82 -7.87
C TYR A 6 -19.34 -4.90 -6.65
N ARG A 7 -20.46 -4.96 -5.90
CA ARG A 7 -20.70 -4.18 -4.68
C ARG A 7 -20.99 -5.10 -3.51
N PHE A 8 -20.28 -4.88 -2.42
CA PHE A 8 -20.35 -5.70 -1.22
C PHE A 8 -20.59 -4.77 -0.03
N PRO A 9 -21.84 -4.66 0.47
CA PRO A 9 -22.11 -3.90 1.68
C PRO A 9 -21.46 -4.59 2.87
N GLY A 10 -21.22 -3.83 3.93
CA GLY A 10 -20.78 -4.39 5.21
C GLY A 10 -21.80 -5.39 5.76
N ARG A 11 -21.30 -6.54 6.21
CA ARG A 11 -22.10 -7.62 6.82
C ARG A 11 -21.51 -8.00 8.18
N TYR A 12 -22.07 -9.04 8.79
CA TYR A 12 -21.43 -9.67 9.93
C TYR A 12 -20.09 -10.25 9.49
N GLY A 13 -19.02 -9.74 10.08
CA GLY A 13 -17.63 -9.96 9.69
C GLY A 13 -16.80 -9.39 10.82
N PRO A 14 -16.63 -10.15 11.91
CA PRO A 14 -16.32 -9.55 13.18
C PRO A 14 -14.82 -9.19 13.25
N GLU A 15 -14.48 -7.89 13.28
CA GLU A 15 -13.09 -7.39 13.29
C GLU A 15 -12.96 -5.86 13.52
N TRP A 16 -11.74 -5.32 13.36
CA TRP A 16 -11.36 -3.90 13.49
C TRP A 16 -11.81 -3.01 12.33
N GLY A 17 -13.06 -2.56 12.38
CA GLY A 17 -13.56 -1.49 11.51
C GLY A 17 -14.13 -2.00 10.20
N SER A 18 -13.33 -1.99 9.12
CA SER A 18 -13.76 -2.49 7.81
C SER A 18 -12.63 -3.15 7.01
N GLY A 19 -12.98 -4.24 6.32
CA GLY A 19 -12.13 -5.03 5.45
C GLY A 19 -12.22 -4.53 4.01
N GLY A 20 -11.39 -5.03 3.12
CA GLY A 20 -11.35 -4.64 1.71
C GLY A 20 -11.68 -5.81 0.79
N ILE A 21 -11.72 -5.49 -0.51
CA ILE A 21 -11.54 -6.51 -1.55
C ILE A 21 -10.04 -6.59 -1.79
N PHE A 22 -9.42 -7.73 -1.48
CA PHE A 22 -7.97 -7.92 -1.57
C PHE A 22 -7.59 -9.07 -2.48
N GLY A 23 -6.33 -9.09 -2.89
CA GLY A 23 -5.76 -10.13 -3.74
C GLY A 23 -6.41 -10.21 -5.12
N LEU A 24 -6.98 -9.10 -5.63
CA LEU A 24 -7.61 -9.07 -6.93
C LEU A 24 -6.59 -9.54 -7.99
N ARG A 25 -6.88 -10.67 -8.63
CA ARG A 25 -5.95 -11.32 -9.57
C ARG A 25 -6.72 -11.94 -10.71
N TYR A 26 -6.31 -11.64 -11.94
CA TYR A 26 -6.83 -12.31 -13.13
C TYR A 26 -5.81 -13.27 -13.70
N HIS A 27 -6.21 -14.52 -13.89
CA HIS A 27 -5.35 -15.57 -14.39
C HIS A 27 -6.15 -16.68 -15.03
N ASN A 28 -5.71 -17.13 -16.20
CA ASN A 28 -6.31 -18.25 -16.94
C ASN A 28 -7.85 -18.19 -17.01
N GLY A 29 -8.42 -17.05 -17.42
CA GLY A 29 -9.88 -16.86 -17.51
C GLY A 29 -10.61 -16.63 -16.19
N THR A 30 -9.94 -16.81 -15.05
CA THR A 30 -10.52 -16.67 -13.71
C THR A 30 -10.12 -15.34 -13.06
N LEU A 31 -11.10 -14.60 -12.52
CA LEU A 31 -10.87 -13.49 -11.60
C LEU A 31 -11.00 -13.98 -10.16
N TYR A 32 -9.95 -13.81 -9.37
CA TYR A 32 -9.89 -14.09 -7.94
C TYR A 32 -9.90 -12.80 -7.11
N PHE A 33 -10.55 -12.83 -5.95
CA PHE A 33 -10.37 -11.87 -4.86
C PHE A 33 -10.88 -12.42 -3.53
N THR A 34 -10.49 -11.81 -2.42
CA THR A 34 -11.10 -12.06 -1.11
C THR A 34 -11.94 -10.88 -0.64
N LEU A 35 -13.06 -11.19 0.01
CA LEU A 35 -13.75 -10.28 0.91
C LEU A 35 -13.19 -10.49 2.32
N ALA A 36 -12.42 -9.50 2.79
CA ALA A 36 -11.94 -9.50 4.16
C ALA A 36 -13.10 -9.37 5.15
N PHE A 37 -12.93 -9.95 6.33
CA PHE A 37 -13.84 -10.08 7.47
C PHE A 37 -14.98 -11.08 7.29
N GLU A 38 -15.58 -11.20 6.10
CA GLU A 38 -16.44 -12.36 5.80
C GLU A 38 -15.64 -13.65 5.62
N ALA A 39 -14.32 -13.56 5.40
CA ALA A 39 -13.47 -14.70 5.08
C ALA A 39 -14.01 -15.47 3.87
N GLU A 40 -14.29 -14.77 2.77
CA GLU A 40 -14.77 -15.36 1.52
C GLU A 40 -13.73 -15.14 0.42
N ALA A 41 -13.27 -16.22 -0.21
CA ALA A 41 -12.46 -16.21 -1.42
C ALA A 41 -13.35 -16.50 -2.63
N HIS A 42 -13.44 -15.55 -3.56
CA HIS A 42 -14.25 -15.63 -4.76
C HIS A 42 -13.39 -15.97 -5.97
N PHE A 43 -13.86 -16.91 -6.79
CA PHE A 43 -13.25 -17.31 -8.06
C PHE A 43 -14.34 -17.24 -9.12
N ILE A 44 -14.18 -16.33 -10.08
CA ILE A 44 -15.19 -16.06 -11.11
C ILE A 44 -14.58 -16.38 -12.47
N ASP A 45 -15.11 -17.41 -13.12
CA ASP A 45 -14.80 -17.70 -14.52
C ASP A 45 -15.46 -16.64 -15.40
N LEU A 46 -14.66 -15.88 -16.15
CA LEU A 46 -15.17 -14.72 -16.91
C LEU A 46 -15.86 -15.11 -18.22
N GLU A 47 -15.69 -16.34 -18.70
CA GLU A 47 -16.33 -16.83 -19.93
C GLU A 47 -17.77 -17.29 -19.65
N SER A 48 -17.93 -18.18 -18.66
CA SER A 48 -19.20 -18.74 -18.22
C SER A 48 -19.96 -17.83 -17.25
N GLY A 49 -19.25 -16.99 -16.50
CA GLY A 49 -19.79 -16.22 -15.38
C GLY A 49 -20.19 -17.07 -14.18
N GLU A 50 -19.64 -18.29 -14.06
CA GLU A 50 -19.76 -19.13 -12.87
C GLU A 50 -18.88 -18.56 -11.74
N GLU A 51 -19.40 -18.60 -10.52
CA GLU A 51 -18.72 -18.09 -9.33
C GLU A 51 -18.62 -19.23 -8.30
N LYS A 52 -17.39 -19.48 -7.85
CA LYS A 52 -17.12 -20.34 -6.71
C LYS A 52 -16.68 -19.48 -5.52
N VAL A 53 -17.31 -19.72 -4.38
CA VAL A 53 -16.95 -19.07 -3.11
C VAL A 53 -16.38 -20.13 -2.17
N TYR A 54 -15.24 -19.84 -1.57
CA TYR A 54 -14.56 -20.65 -0.57
C TYR A 54 -14.45 -19.88 0.75
N ASP A 55 -14.86 -20.51 1.84
CA ASP A 55 -15.07 -19.93 3.18
C ASP A 55 -13.97 -20.27 4.19
N PHE A 56 -12.79 -20.67 3.70
CA PHE A 56 -11.63 -21.09 4.51
C PHE A 56 -11.85 -22.31 5.41
N THR A 57 -12.83 -23.16 5.10
CA THR A 57 -13.13 -24.41 5.83
C THR A 57 -11.96 -25.41 5.91
N LEU A 58 -10.91 -25.30 5.08
CA LEU A 58 -9.71 -26.13 5.22
C LEU A 58 -8.79 -25.69 6.38
N LEU A 59 -8.98 -24.48 6.93
CA LEU A 59 -8.18 -23.98 8.05
C LEU A 59 -8.72 -24.46 9.41
N GLY A 60 -10.04 -24.45 9.59
CA GLY A 60 -10.73 -24.79 10.83
C GLY A 60 -12.24 -24.54 10.73
N ASP A 61 -12.92 -24.67 11.87
CA ASP A 61 -14.37 -24.54 11.96
C ASP A 61 -14.85 -23.07 11.89
N ALA A 62 -16.11 -22.89 11.49
CA ALA A 62 -16.82 -21.61 11.54
C ALA A 62 -17.18 -21.20 12.99
N PRO A 63 -17.44 -19.90 13.29
CA PRO A 63 -17.43 -18.77 12.36
C PRO A 63 -16.00 -18.35 11.99
N THR A 64 -15.76 -18.01 10.72
CA THR A 64 -14.47 -17.50 10.24
C THR A 64 -14.46 -15.97 10.22
N SER A 65 -13.28 -15.37 10.34
CA SER A 65 -13.05 -13.93 10.09
C SER A 65 -11.68 -13.76 9.43
N GLY A 66 -11.62 -13.10 8.29
CA GLY A 66 -10.44 -13.07 7.43
C GLY A 66 -9.82 -11.68 7.32
N GLY A 67 -8.51 -11.60 7.16
CA GLY A 67 -7.81 -10.34 7.16
C GLY A 67 -7.83 -9.52 5.89
N ASP A 68 -7.36 -8.27 6.04
CA ASP A 68 -6.69 -7.59 4.95
C ASP A 68 -5.41 -8.34 4.59
N THR A 69 -5.52 -9.28 3.65
CA THR A 69 -4.43 -10.16 3.20
C THR A 69 -3.25 -9.44 2.53
N TYR A 70 -3.18 -8.11 2.64
CA TYR A 70 -2.22 -7.22 2.00
C TYR A 70 -2.05 -7.46 0.49
N ASN A 71 -2.98 -8.15 -0.19
CA ASN A 71 -2.83 -8.63 -1.56
C ASN A 71 -1.73 -9.69 -1.76
N ALA A 72 -1.57 -10.61 -0.81
CA ALA A 72 -0.72 -11.79 -0.96
C ALA A 72 -1.29 -12.78 -2.00
N VAL A 73 -0.99 -12.54 -3.28
CA VAL A 73 -1.46 -13.37 -4.39
C VAL A 73 -0.44 -13.45 -5.53
N GLU A 74 -0.20 -14.67 -6.02
CA GLU A 74 0.72 -14.98 -7.11
C GLU A 74 0.14 -16.07 -8.01
N THR A 75 0.55 -16.12 -9.27
CA THR A 75 0.03 -17.05 -10.27
C THR A 75 1.15 -17.79 -10.97
N VAL A 76 1.04 -19.12 -11.08
CA VAL A 76 1.96 -19.92 -11.89
C VAL A 76 1.23 -21.11 -12.48
N ASP A 77 1.51 -21.40 -13.75
CA ASP A 77 0.84 -22.43 -14.54
C ASP A 77 -0.68 -22.29 -14.45
N GLU A 78 -1.42 -23.30 -14.01
CA GLU A 78 -2.87 -23.28 -13.80
C GLU A 78 -3.30 -22.72 -12.43
N PHE A 79 -2.35 -22.40 -11.54
CA PHE A 79 -2.66 -22.10 -10.14
C PHE A 79 -2.67 -20.61 -9.80
N ILE A 80 -3.68 -20.22 -9.01
CA ILE A 80 -3.70 -18.98 -8.24
C ILE A 80 -3.35 -19.31 -6.79
N TYR A 81 -2.20 -18.85 -6.33
CA TYR A 81 -1.77 -18.97 -4.94
C TYR A 81 -2.19 -17.74 -4.16
N PHE A 82 -2.82 -17.94 -3.01
CA PHE A 82 -3.32 -16.84 -2.19
C PHE A 82 -3.09 -17.07 -0.70
N GLY A 83 -2.68 -16.01 -0.03
CA GLY A 83 -2.34 -16.02 1.39
C GLY A 83 -3.04 -14.93 2.17
N GLY A 84 -2.58 -14.72 3.40
CA GLY A 84 -3.12 -13.75 4.34
C GLY A 84 -3.21 -14.35 5.73
N TRP A 85 -4.24 -13.93 6.46
CA TRP A 85 -4.60 -14.48 7.76
C TRP A 85 -6.11 -14.69 7.88
N VAL A 86 -6.48 -15.70 8.68
CA VAL A 86 -7.87 -16.00 9.01
C VAL A 86 -7.98 -16.52 10.45
N HIS A 87 -9.01 -16.07 11.16
CA HIS A 87 -9.53 -16.71 12.36
C HIS A 87 -10.45 -17.87 11.99
N ALA A 88 -10.16 -19.08 12.48
CA ALA A 88 -10.98 -20.26 12.21
C ALA A 88 -10.96 -21.25 13.40
N PRO A 89 -11.89 -21.16 14.37
CA PRO A 89 -12.98 -20.18 14.47
C PRO A 89 -12.54 -18.84 15.11
N ALA A 90 -13.25 -17.77 14.78
CA ALA A 90 -13.21 -16.48 15.47
C ALA A 90 -13.95 -16.55 16.81
N ILE A 91 -13.26 -16.17 17.90
CA ILE A 91 -13.78 -16.24 19.27
C ILE A 91 -13.60 -14.89 19.94
N TYR A 92 -14.65 -14.41 20.63
CA TYR A 92 -14.64 -13.14 21.37
C TYR A 92 -14.77 -13.37 22.87
N ARG A 93 -14.11 -12.52 23.66
CA ARG A 93 -14.41 -12.32 25.08
C ARG A 93 -15.71 -11.52 25.23
N GLU A 94 -16.35 -11.61 26.40
CA GLU A 94 -17.58 -10.86 26.72
C GLU A 94 -17.44 -9.34 26.54
N GLU A 95 -16.22 -8.82 26.68
CA GLU A 95 -15.87 -7.40 26.49
C GLU A 95 -15.66 -7.00 25.01
N GLY A 96 -15.92 -7.89 24.05
CA GLY A 96 -15.83 -7.60 22.61
C GLY A 96 -14.44 -7.72 22.00
N ARG A 97 -13.45 -8.24 22.76
CA ARG A 97 -12.09 -8.48 22.28
C ARG A 97 -11.97 -9.85 21.60
N ILE A 98 -11.41 -9.88 20.39
CA ILE A 98 -11.11 -11.12 19.66
C ILE A 98 -9.91 -11.86 20.27
N LEU A 99 -9.95 -13.20 20.26
CA LEU A 99 -8.87 -14.08 20.72
C LEU A 99 -8.05 -14.61 19.56
N PHE A 100 -6.72 -14.65 19.71
CA PHE A 100 -5.81 -15.05 18.64
C PHE A 100 -5.34 -16.50 18.66
N HIS A 101 -5.88 -17.33 19.56
CA HIS A 101 -5.56 -18.76 19.62
C HIS A 101 -5.75 -19.49 18.29
N ASN A 102 -6.74 -19.03 17.52
CA ASN A 102 -7.13 -19.57 16.22
C ASN A 102 -6.83 -18.61 15.07
N LYS A 103 -5.91 -17.65 15.24
CA LYS A 103 -5.41 -16.83 14.13
C LYS A 103 -4.37 -17.65 13.36
N TYR A 104 -4.65 -17.90 12.09
CA TYR A 104 -3.74 -18.63 11.20
C TYR A 104 -3.24 -17.72 10.10
N SER A 105 -1.93 -17.69 9.90
CA SER A 105 -1.35 -17.31 8.61
C SER A 105 -1.50 -18.49 7.67
N HIS A 106 -1.78 -18.27 6.39
CA HIS A 106 -2.03 -19.37 5.45
C HIS A 106 -1.54 -19.10 4.04
N VAL A 107 -1.40 -20.17 3.26
CA VAL A 107 -1.29 -20.17 1.80
C VAL A 107 -2.15 -21.30 1.24
N HIS A 108 -3.03 -20.95 0.32
CA HIS A 108 -3.83 -21.88 -0.48
C HIS A 108 -3.41 -21.81 -1.95
N ALA A 109 -3.85 -22.79 -2.72
CA ALA A 109 -3.83 -22.75 -4.16
C ALA A 109 -5.22 -23.08 -4.71
N TYR A 110 -5.65 -22.31 -5.70
CA TYR A 110 -6.80 -22.61 -6.53
C TYR A 110 -6.32 -23.09 -7.90
N ASP A 111 -6.83 -24.23 -8.34
CA ASP A 111 -6.60 -24.80 -9.65
C ASP A 111 -7.66 -24.26 -10.61
N THR A 112 -7.24 -23.52 -11.64
CA THR A 112 -8.16 -22.91 -12.62
C THR A 112 -8.69 -23.91 -13.65
N GLU A 113 -8.07 -25.08 -13.81
CA GLU A 113 -8.55 -26.12 -14.73
C GLU A 113 -9.55 -27.06 -14.06
N GLU A 114 -9.26 -27.47 -12.82
CA GLU A 114 -10.13 -28.38 -12.05
C GLU A 114 -11.15 -27.64 -11.16
N GLY A 115 -10.98 -26.34 -10.99
CA GLY A 115 -11.84 -25.50 -10.15
C GLY A 115 -11.76 -25.87 -8.66
N THR A 116 -10.64 -26.40 -8.16
CA THR A 116 -10.49 -26.88 -6.77
C THR A 116 -9.58 -25.99 -5.93
N VAL A 117 -9.86 -25.93 -4.61
CA VAL A 117 -9.00 -25.21 -3.65
C VAL A 117 -8.28 -26.24 -2.78
N LYS A 118 -6.98 -26.05 -2.56
CA LYS A 118 -6.17 -26.81 -1.61
C LYS A 118 -5.46 -25.90 -0.62
N LEU A 119 -5.37 -26.32 0.63
CA LEU A 119 -4.51 -25.70 1.63
C LEU A 119 -3.09 -26.25 1.44
N LEU A 120 -2.12 -25.36 1.22
CA LEU A 120 -0.71 -25.74 1.08
C LEU A 120 0.02 -25.63 2.40
N TRP A 121 -0.24 -24.57 3.15
CA TRP A 121 0.49 -24.26 4.36
C TRP A 121 -0.33 -23.38 5.29
N LYS A 122 -0.18 -23.60 6.61
CA LYS A 122 -0.70 -22.71 7.65
C LYS A 122 0.24 -22.66 8.85
N ASP A 123 0.16 -21.58 9.61
CA ASP A 123 0.98 -21.33 10.80
C ASP A 123 0.19 -20.55 11.86
N SER A 124 0.42 -20.87 13.13
CA SER A 124 -0.14 -20.18 14.29
C SER A 124 0.76 -20.42 15.49
N ILE A 125 0.84 -19.43 16.38
CA ILE A 125 1.51 -19.58 17.68
C ILE A 125 0.54 -19.91 18.83
N HIS A 126 -0.76 -20.01 18.54
CA HIS A 126 -1.81 -20.38 19.50
C HIS A 126 -1.84 -19.52 20.77
N HIS A 127 -1.50 -18.24 20.65
CA HIS A 127 -1.46 -17.30 21.77
C HIS A 127 -2.74 -16.48 21.87
N GLU A 128 -3.07 -16.01 23.07
CA GLU A 128 -4.32 -15.27 23.30
C GLU A 128 -4.33 -13.90 22.60
N THR A 129 -3.20 -13.19 22.68
CA THR A 129 -3.07 -11.78 22.28
C THR A 129 -2.03 -11.54 21.20
N ASP A 130 -1.25 -12.57 20.88
CA ASP A 130 -0.12 -12.47 19.97
C ASP A 130 -0.37 -13.44 18.82
N TRP A 131 0.21 -13.15 17.66
CA TRP A 131 0.01 -13.98 16.47
C TRP A 131 1.29 -14.10 15.63
N ALA A 132 1.30 -15.12 14.79
CA ALA A 132 2.33 -15.29 13.77
C ALA A 132 2.17 -14.23 12.68
N GLY A 133 3.27 -13.76 12.09
CA GLY A 133 3.25 -12.78 11.02
C GLY A 133 2.34 -13.17 9.88
N GLU A 134 1.51 -12.25 9.43
CA GLU A 134 0.59 -12.49 8.33
C GLU A 134 1.35 -12.67 7.03
N VAL A 135 0.85 -13.51 6.11
CA VAL A 135 1.43 -13.57 4.76
C VAL A 135 0.97 -12.33 4.03
N SER A 136 1.89 -11.38 3.85
CA SER A 136 1.58 -10.07 3.29
C SER A 136 1.96 -9.95 1.81
N ASP A 137 2.79 -10.86 1.30
CA ASP A 137 3.14 -10.94 -0.12
C ASP A 137 3.53 -12.37 -0.51
N ILE A 138 3.32 -12.73 -1.78
CA ILE A 138 3.76 -14.00 -2.36
C ILE A 138 4.49 -13.67 -3.66
N ILE A 139 5.71 -14.19 -3.82
CA ILE A 139 6.51 -14.03 -5.04
C ILE A 139 6.90 -15.41 -5.54
N TYR A 140 6.75 -15.66 -6.85
CA TYR A 140 7.28 -16.88 -7.43
C TYR A 140 8.81 -16.82 -7.64
N ASP A 141 9.52 -17.85 -7.16
CA ASP A 141 10.91 -18.14 -7.47
C ASP A 141 10.97 -19.20 -8.58
N PRO A 142 11.13 -18.79 -9.86
CA PRO A 142 11.15 -19.71 -10.99
C PRO A 142 12.40 -20.59 -11.05
N ALA A 143 13.50 -20.19 -10.41
CA ALA A 143 14.74 -20.95 -10.45
C ALA A 143 14.67 -22.23 -9.60
N ASN A 144 13.90 -22.18 -8.51
CA ASN A 144 13.79 -23.27 -7.53
C ASN A 144 12.38 -23.86 -7.42
N ASP A 145 11.47 -23.46 -8.30
CA ASP A 145 10.05 -23.85 -8.31
C ASP A 145 9.37 -23.77 -6.93
N ARG A 146 9.44 -22.59 -6.29
CA ARG A 146 8.90 -22.36 -4.95
C ARG A 146 8.27 -20.97 -4.81
N LEU A 147 7.51 -20.78 -3.75
CA LEU A 147 6.95 -19.49 -3.36
C LEU A 147 7.83 -18.84 -2.29
N LEU A 148 8.06 -17.53 -2.41
CA LEU A 148 8.67 -16.71 -1.36
C LEU A 148 7.55 -15.94 -0.67
N LEU A 149 7.37 -16.19 0.62
CA LEU A 149 6.32 -15.57 1.44
C LEU A 149 6.95 -14.44 2.25
N ALA A 150 6.51 -13.20 2.02
CA ALA A 150 6.84 -12.08 2.88
C ALA A 150 5.85 -12.04 4.06
N ARG A 151 6.38 -11.84 5.27
CA ARG A 151 5.58 -11.81 6.50
C ARG A 151 5.91 -10.60 7.36
N GLU A 152 4.89 -9.78 7.61
CA GLU A 152 4.87 -8.69 8.58
C GLU A 152 3.66 -8.85 9.51
N ASP A 153 3.24 -7.77 10.18
CA ASP A 153 2.04 -7.68 11.01
C ASP A 153 1.85 -8.89 11.94
N GLY A 154 2.64 -8.94 13.02
CA GLY A 154 2.62 -10.03 13.98
C GLY A 154 3.73 -9.95 15.01
N HIS A 155 3.74 -10.91 15.92
CA HIS A 155 4.63 -10.96 17.08
C HIS A 155 5.74 -12.00 16.91
N ALA A 156 5.47 -13.07 16.15
CA ALA A 156 6.39 -14.18 15.92
C ALA A 156 6.39 -14.60 14.44
N ASN A 157 7.36 -15.44 14.06
CA ASN A 157 7.47 -16.05 12.72
C ASN A 157 7.47 -15.03 11.56
N LEU A 158 8.03 -13.84 11.79
CA LEU A 158 8.17 -12.76 10.81
C LEU A 158 9.29 -13.03 9.81
N GLY A 159 9.19 -12.46 8.61
CA GLY A 159 10.27 -12.43 7.61
C GLY A 159 9.95 -13.15 6.33
N VAL A 160 10.98 -13.70 5.68
CA VAL A 160 10.82 -14.35 4.37
C VAL A 160 10.90 -15.85 4.52
N TYR A 161 9.92 -16.57 3.97
CA TYR A 161 9.89 -18.03 3.96
C TYR A 161 9.90 -18.54 2.52
N ALA A 162 10.65 -19.60 2.26
CA ALA A 162 10.51 -20.42 1.07
C ALA A 162 9.45 -21.48 1.34
N LEU A 163 8.39 -21.52 0.53
CA LEU A 163 7.35 -22.54 0.57
C LEU A 163 7.44 -23.40 -0.71
N ASP A 164 7.72 -24.68 -0.54
CA ASP A 164 7.60 -25.66 -1.62
C ASP A 164 6.12 -25.84 -1.99
N ARG A 165 5.81 -25.61 -3.25
CA ARG A 165 4.44 -25.61 -3.78
C ARG A 165 3.88 -26.99 -4.06
N ARG A 166 4.71 -28.02 -4.06
CA ARG A 166 4.33 -29.43 -4.23
C ARG A 166 4.11 -30.11 -2.89
N THR A 167 4.99 -29.85 -1.92
CA THR A 167 4.97 -30.53 -0.62
C THR A 167 4.31 -29.72 0.49
N GLY A 168 4.20 -28.39 0.35
CA GLY A 168 3.73 -27.50 1.41
C GLY A 168 4.78 -27.24 2.51
N GLU A 169 6.02 -27.73 2.34
CA GLU A 169 7.10 -27.51 3.30
C GLU A 169 7.58 -26.06 3.25
N ALA A 170 7.57 -25.38 4.40
CA ALA A 170 8.04 -24.00 4.54
C ALA A 170 9.33 -23.91 5.35
N LYS A 171 10.28 -23.10 4.86
CA LYS A 171 11.57 -22.85 5.50
C LYS A 171 11.83 -21.34 5.61
N ALA A 172 12.13 -20.87 6.82
CA ALA A 172 12.56 -19.49 7.04
C ALA A 172 13.90 -19.20 6.33
N LEU A 173 13.95 -18.10 5.59
CA LEU A 173 15.15 -17.58 4.91
C LEU A 173 15.70 -16.34 5.62
N ILE A 174 14.81 -15.45 6.08
CA ILE A 174 15.14 -14.26 6.87
C ILE A 174 14.20 -14.22 8.07
N ASN A 175 14.76 -13.85 9.22
CA ASN A 175 13.98 -13.52 10.41
C ASN A 175 13.79 -11.99 10.52
N GLY A 176 12.61 -11.59 11.00
CA GLY A 176 12.25 -10.20 11.24
C GLY A 176 11.31 -9.64 10.16
N PRO A 177 10.56 -8.57 10.45
CA PRO A 177 9.41 -8.16 9.63
C PRO A 177 9.77 -7.72 8.20
N VAL A 178 9.01 -8.25 7.24
CA VAL A 178 9.14 -8.00 5.80
C VAL A 178 7.73 -7.94 5.19
N PRO A 179 7.18 -6.74 4.91
CA PRO A 179 5.82 -6.65 4.38
C PRO A 179 5.71 -6.97 2.90
N LYS A 180 6.72 -6.65 2.09
CA LYS A 180 6.62 -6.69 0.63
C LYS A 180 7.93 -7.04 -0.05
N GLY A 181 7.83 -7.57 -1.26
CA GLY A 181 8.95 -7.72 -2.16
C GLY A 181 8.57 -7.56 -3.63
N THR A 182 9.57 -7.66 -4.49
CA THR A 182 9.40 -7.71 -5.94
C THR A 182 10.57 -8.45 -6.59
N ARG A 183 10.34 -9.05 -7.74
CA ARG A 183 11.40 -9.69 -8.54
C ARG A 183 11.95 -8.72 -9.57
N VAL A 184 13.27 -8.62 -9.66
CA VAL A 184 14.01 -7.90 -10.70
C VAL A 184 15.01 -8.91 -11.30
N HIS A 185 14.80 -9.30 -12.55
CA HIS A 185 15.57 -10.38 -13.20
C HIS A 185 15.59 -11.69 -12.39
N ASP A 186 16.77 -12.16 -12.02
CA ASP A 186 17.10 -13.34 -11.24
C ASP A 186 17.24 -13.03 -9.74
N THR A 187 16.80 -11.86 -9.31
CA THR A 187 16.90 -11.38 -7.93
C THR A 187 15.53 -11.00 -7.36
N ALA A 188 15.25 -11.39 -6.13
CA ALA A 188 14.07 -10.92 -5.39
C ALA A 188 14.47 -9.88 -4.33
N PHE A 189 13.95 -8.66 -4.45
CA PHE A 189 14.15 -7.58 -3.50
C PHE A 189 13.02 -7.58 -2.47
N PHE A 190 13.36 -7.44 -1.19
CA PHE A 190 12.44 -7.39 -0.08
C PHE A 190 12.71 -6.16 0.78
N GLY A 191 11.66 -5.40 1.07
CA GLY A 191 11.77 -4.31 2.03
C GLY A 191 11.70 -4.84 3.46
N VAL A 192 12.75 -4.62 4.24
CA VAL A 192 12.87 -5.10 5.63
C VAL A 192 12.69 -3.92 6.59
N GLY A 193 11.72 -4.05 7.49
CA GLY A 193 11.27 -2.94 8.32
C GLY A 193 10.04 -3.35 9.13
N ASN A 194 9.63 -2.50 10.07
CA ASN A 194 8.37 -2.70 10.77
C ASN A 194 7.53 -1.43 10.64
N ASN A 195 6.48 -1.52 9.85
CA ASN A 195 5.54 -0.45 9.52
C ASN A 195 4.84 0.17 10.74
N PHE A 196 4.68 -0.60 11.82
CA PHE A 196 4.02 -0.13 13.05
C PHE A 196 4.98 0.57 14.02
N THR A 197 6.29 0.59 13.75
CA THR A 197 7.29 1.21 14.64
C THR A 197 8.18 2.24 13.95
N GLY A 198 8.64 1.96 12.73
CA GLY A 198 9.61 2.83 12.04
C GLY A 198 9.62 2.78 10.52
N GLY A 199 8.85 1.87 9.90
CA GLY A 199 8.83 1.65 8.46
C GLY A 199 10.06 0.88 7.95
N LEU A 200 10.35 1.08 6.66
CA LEU A 200 11.45 0.47 5.93
C LEU A 200 12.81 0.91 6.48
N ARG A 201 13.69 -0.05 6.79
CA ARG A 201 15.05 0.19 7.32
C ARG A 201 16.16 -0.23 6.37
N GLU A 202 15.92 -1.29 5.61
CA GLU A 202 16.85 -1.83 4.63
C GLU A 202 16.11 -2.59 3.55
N ILE A 203 16.76 -2.78 2.41
CA ILE A 203 16.27 -3.58 1.31
C ILE A 203 17.22 -4.76 1.17
N LYS A 204 16.70 -5.98 1.26
CA LYS A 204 17.48 -7.20 1.08
C LYS A 204 17.20 -7.81 -0.27
N ALA A 205 18.23 -8.26 -0.96
CA ALA A 205 18.11 -8.90 -2.26
C ALA A 205 18.56 -10.36 -2.16
N LEU A 206 17.69 -11.28 -2.58
CA LEU A 206 17.99 -12.70 -2.75
C LEU A 206 18.32 -12.97 -4.21
N ASP A 207 19.54 -13.37 -4.49
CA ASP A 207 19.89 -14.02 -5.76
C ASP A 207 19.21 -15.39 -5.79
N LEU A 208 18.28 -15.57 -6.73
CA LEU A 208 17.47 -16.79 -6.86
C LEU A 208 18.27 -17.99 -7.37
N ILE A 209 19.42 -17.75 -8.02
CA ILE A 209 20.29 -18.80 -8.55
C ILE A 209 21.29 -19.27 -7.49
N SER A 210 22.01 -18.33 -6.87
CA SER A 210 23.07 -18.66 -5.91
C SER A 210 22.57 -18.78 -4.47
N GLY A 211 21.37 -18.29 -4.17
CA GLY A 211 20.79 -18.26 -2.82
C GLY A 211 21.44 -17.23 -1.88
N LYS A 212 22.30 -16.35 -2.42
CA LYS A 212 23.00 -15.33 -1.62
C LYS A 212 22.10 -14.14 -1.33
N TRP A 213 22.28 -13.58 -0.14
CA TRP A 213 21.60 -12.37 0.30
C TRP A 213 22.54 -11.17 0.31
N GLU A 214 22.11 -10.06 -0.26
CA GLU A 214 22.75 -8.76 -0.16
C GLU A 214 21.85 -7.76 0.57
N ILE A 215 22.46 -6.76 1.21
CA ILE A 215 21.75 -5.77 2.04
C ILE A 215 22.09 -4.38 1.55
N PHE A 216 21.05 -3.61 1.24
CA PHE A 216 21.13 -2.22 0.80
C PHE A 216 20.39 -1.31 1.77
N LYS A 217 20.86 -0.07 1.91
CA LYS A 217 20.17 0.95 2.71
C LYS A 217 19.28 1.82 1.82
N PRO A 218 18.14 2.30 2.33
CA PRO A 218 17.42 3.40 1.68
C PRO A 218 18.35 4.61 1.59
N GLY A 219 18.48 5.21 0.41
CA GLY A 219 19.32 6.40 0.24
C GLY A 219 18.61 7.69 0.63
N GLY A 220 19.34 8.79 0.48
CA GLY A 220 18.83 10.14 0.70
C GLY A 220 17.75 10.53 -0.31
N SER A 221 16.99 11.56 0.03
CA SER A 221 16.02 12.12 -0.89
C SER A 221 16.67 12.91 -2.02
N VAL A 222 15.98 13.02 -3.13
CA VAL A 222 16.41 13.85 -4.28
C VAL A 222 16.26 15.35 -4.02
N ASP A 223 15.43 15.74 -3.05
CA ASP A 223 15.30 17.12 -2.58
C ASP A 223 16.35 17.50 -1.51
N GLY A 224 17.22 16.57 -1.12
CA GLY A 224 18.22 16.77 -0.06
C GLY A 224 17.65 16.98 1.35
N ARG A 225 16.33 16.76 1.54
CA ARG A 225 15.63 16.95 2.82
C ARG A 225 15.29 15.63 3.51
N PRO A 226 15.46 15.52 4.84
CA PRO A 226 15.11 14.30 5.56
C PRO A 226 13.65 13.87 5.36
N TYR A 227 13.44 12.55 5.33
CA TYR A 227 12.12 11.92 5.41
C TYR A 227 12.04 11.06 6.67
N ILE A 228 10.82 10.79 7.15
CA ILE A 228 10.60 10.05 8.40
C ILE A 228 9.57 8.96 8.19
N ARG A 229 9.80 7.81 8.85
CA ARG A 229 8.92 6.63 8.82
C ARG A 229 8.45 6.28 7.39
N PRO A 230 9.36 5.85 6.50
CA PRO A 230 9.01 5.36 5.17
C PRO A 230 8.30 4.01 5.29
N GLU A 231 7.04 4.04 5.70
CA GLU A 231 6.21 2.85 5.89
C GLU A 231 5.93 2.22 4.52
N LEU A 232 6.32 0.96 4.33
CA LEU A 232 6.28 0.25 3.04
C LEU A 232 4.90 -0.31 2.77
N GLY A 233 4.29 0.12 1.67
CA GLY A 233 2.97 -0.31 1.26
C GLY A 233 2.99 -1.39 0.17
N ALA A 234 3.61 -1.07 -0.97
CA ALA A 234 3.71 -1.96 -2.13
C ALA A 234 5.13 -1.94 -2.71
N MET A 235 5.50 -3.02 -3.40
CA MET A 235 6.70 -3.06 -4.23
C MET A 235 6.34 -3.52 -5.63
N ALA A 236 7.05 -3.00 -6.62
CA ALA A 236 6.98 -3.45 -8.00
C ALA A 236 8.36 -3.28 -8.66
N SER A 237 8.53 -3.90 -9.82
CA SER A 237 9.71 -3.70 -10.64
C SER A 237 9.33 -3.21 -12.02
N ALA A 238 10.18 -2.36 -12.60
CA ALA A 238 10.09 -1.92 -13.98
C ALA A 238 11.46 -1.42 -14.42
N TYR A 239 11.76 -1.46 -15.72
CA TYR A 239 13.00 -0.91 -16.26
C TYR A 239 14.28 -1.45 -15.60
N ASN A 240 14.27 -2.69 -15.09
CA ASN A 240 15.36 -3.30 -14.31
C ASN A 240 15.65 -2.60 -12.98
N ARG A 241 14.68 -1.87 -12.39
CA ARG A 241 14.77 -1.26 -11.06
C ARG A 241 13.67 -1.83 -10.16
N ALA A 242 13.95 -1.82 -8.87
CA ALA A 242 12.93 -2.03 -7.85
C ALA A 242 12.35 -0.68 -7.40
N PHE A 243 11.04 -0.66 -7.17
CA PHE A 243 10.29 0.48 -6.66
C PHE A 243 9.61 0.06 -5.37
N ALA A 244 9.94 0.74 -4.27
CA ALA A 244 9.31 0.60 -2.98
C ALA A 244 8.44 1.83 -2.72
N PHE A 245 7.12 1.64 -2.79
CA PHE A 245 6.14 2.69 -2.53
C PHE A 245 5.94 2.79 -1.03
N VAL A 246 6.31 3.94 -0.47
CA VAL A 246 6.32 4.18 0.98
C VAL A 246 5.46 5.39 1.35
N ARG A 247 5.21 5.58 2.64
CA ARG A 247 4.61 6.82 3.12
C ARG A 247 5.47 8.01 2.73
N GLY A 248 4.82 9.00 2.12
CA GLY A 248 5.45 10.26 1.74
C GLY A 248 6.42 10.16 0.57
N GLY A 249 6.55 9.00 -0.12
CA GLY A 249 7.43 8.91 -1.27
C GLY A 249 7.59 7.54 -1.91
N ILE A 250 8.53 7.45 -2.83
CA ILE A 250 8.95 6.24 -3.55
C ILE A 250 10.46 6.10 -3.36
N LEU A 251 10.93 4.90 -3.00
CA LEU A 251 12.33 4.53 -3.09
C LEU A 251 12.55 3.74 -4.37
N ALA A 252 13.42 4.21 -5.26
CA ALA A 252 13.68 3.56 -6.55
C ALA A 252 15.18 3.46 -6.83
N GLY A 253 15.60 2.35 -7.44
CA GLY A 253 17.00 2.11 -7.82
C GLY A 253 17.30 0.64 -8.14
N ASN A 254 18.55 0.36 -8.49
CA ASN A 254 19.09 -0.99 -8.60
C ASN A 254 20.61 -0.98 -8.29
N PRO A 255 21.00 -1.33 -7.06
CA PRO A 255 22.40 -1.35 -6.67
C PRO A 255 23.29 -2.29 -7.51
N PHE A 256 22.73 -3.36 -8.08
CA PHE A 256 23.49 -4.25 -8.99
C PHE A 256 23.85 -3.59 -10.32
N MET A 257 23.20 -2.47 -10.66
CA MET A 257 23.55 -1.62 -11.80
C MET A 257 24.44 -0.43 -11.40
N GLY A 258 24.92 -0.38 -10.15
CA GLY A 258 25.65 0.78 -9.62
C GLY A 258 24.75 1.99 -9.33
N GLU A 259 23.43 1.78 -9.21
CA GLU A 259 22.42 2.82 -8.95
C GLU A 259 21.81 2.61 -7.56
N ASP A 260 22.24 3.39 -6.57
CA ASP A 260 21.68 3.33 -5.21
C ASP A 260 20.17 3.66 -5.19
N PHE A 261 19.45 3.13 -4.21
CA PHE A 261 18.07 3.53 -3.96
C PHE A 261 18.00 5.01 -3.55
N ARG A 262 17.21 5.83 -4.24
CA ARG A 262 16.96 7.23 -3.88
C ARG A 262 15.49 7.45 -3.54
N PHE A 263 15.24 8.35 -2.58
CA PHE A 263 13.88 8.69 -2.14
C PHE A 263 13.32 9.87 -2.93
N PHE A 264 12.18 9.67 -3.56
CA PHE A 264 11.41 10.69 -4.27
C PHE A 264 10.18 11.00 -3.45
N ARG A 265 10.08 12.23 -2.92
CA ARG A 265 8.97 12.61 -2.08
C ARG A 265 7.69 12.65 -2.89
N LEU A 266 6.63 12.05 -2.36
CA LEU A 266 5.34 11.93 -3.03
C LEU A 266 4.22 11.89 -1.98
N PHE A 267 3.33 12.87 -2.03
CA PHE A 267 2.21 13.03 -1.10
C PHE A 267 2.58 12.97 0.40
N GLU A 268 3.74 13.52 0.78
CA GLU A 268 4.15 13.69 2.18
C GLU A 268 3.32 14.80 2.83
N PHE A 269 2.23 14.42 3.47
CA PHE A 269 1.37 15.33 4.22
C PHE A 269 1.53 15.18 5.74
N TYR A 270 2.44 14.30 6.19
CA TYR A 270 2.55 13.90 7.59
C TYR A 270 1.22 13.42 8.20
N THR A 271 0.40 12.79 7.35
CA THR A 271 -0.81 12.06 7.71
C THR A 271 -0.64 10.61 7.28
N PHE A 272 -1.60 9.76 7.57
CA PHE A 272 -1.65 8.37 7.12
C PHE A 272 -2.10 8.24 5.65
N TYR A 273 -1.56 9.12 4.81
CA TYR A 273 -1.71 9.13 3.36
C TYR A 273 -0.56 8.32 2.74
N VAL A 274 -0.84 7.07 2.38
CA VAL A 274 0.21 6.06 2.15
C VAL A 274 -0.31 4.94 1.24
N PRO A 275 0.57 4.26 0.48
CA PRO A 275 0.22 3.09 -0.35
C PRO A 275 -0.01 1.80 0.46
N PHE A 276 -0.63 1.86 1.64
CA PHE A 276 -0.90 0.66 2.44
C PHE A 276 -2.08 -0.13 1.94
N ARG A 277 -1.96 -1.46 2.08
CA ARG A 277 -3.02 -2.43 1.80
C ARG A 277 -3.58 -2.28 0.39
N VAL A 278 -2.68 -2.01 -0.54
CA VAL A 278 -2.92 -2.00 -1.98
C VAL A 278 -1.71 -2.64 -2.65
N ASN A 279 -1.91 -3.27 -3.80
CA ASN A 279 -0.83 -3.80 -4.62
C ASN A 279 -0.30 -2.75 -5.61
N ALA A 280 0.78 -3.10 -6.29
CA ALA A 280 1.27 -2.40 -7.47
C ALA A 280 1.31 -3.41 -8.62
N ILE A 281 0.86 -2.99 -9.80
CA ILE A 281 0.85 -3.83 -11.02
C ILE A 281 1.57 -3.15 -12.17
N ASN A 282 2.13 -3.93 -13.08
CA ASN A 282 2.69 -3.42 -14.32
C ASN A 282 1.61 -3.26 -15.38
N VAL A 283 1.44 -2.05 -15.92
CA VAL A 283 0.43 -1.71 -16.93
C VAL A 283 1.05 -0.75 -17.93
N GLY A 284 0.79 -0.91 -19.24
CA GLY A 284 1.22 0.04 -20.27
C GLY A 284 2.73 0.30 -20.34
N GLY A 285 3.56 -0.60 -19.77
CA GLY A 285 5.01 -0.43 -19.66
C GLY A 285 5.48 0.26 -18.37
N GLY A 286 4.58 0.86 -17.58
CA GLY A 286 4.87 1.47 -16.29
C GLY A 286 4.34 0.67 -15.10
N ILE A 287 4.22 1.34 -13.96
CA ILE A 287 3.69 0.80 -12.71
C ILE A 287 2.43 1.58 -12.31
N LEU A 288 1.39 0.88 -11.89
CA LEU A 288 0.17 1.46 -11.38
C LEU A 288 0.00 1.06 -9.91
N THR A 289 -0.23 2.03 -9.04
CA THR A 289 -0.53 1.80 -7.61
C THR A 289 -1.35 2.96 -7.05
N ALA A 290 -1.79 2.87 -5.78
CA ALA A 290 -2.57 3.93 -5.15
C ALA A 290 -1.89 4.50 -3.91
N TYR A 291 -2.10 5.80 -3.66
CA TYR A 291 -1.86 6.41 -2.35
C TYR A 291 -3.22 6.66 -1.71
N ASN A 292 -3.46 5.95 -0.60
CA ASN A 292 -4.75 5.93 0.04
C ASN A 292 -4.88 7.07 1.04
N ALA A 293 -6.00 7.78 0.98
CA ALA A 293 -6.47 8.57 2.09
C ALA A 293 -7.09 7.63 3.13
N HIS A 294 -6.80 7.87 4.42
CA HIS A 294 -7.58 7.31 5.52
C HIS A 294 -7.74 5.79 5.46
N HIS A 295 -6.63 5.06 5.34
CA HIS A 295 -6.64 3.59 5.31
C HIS A 295 -6.76 2.97 6.71
N ASP A 296 -6.11 3.58 7.72
CA ASP A 296 -6.30 3.30 9.14
C ASP A 296 -6.70 4.58 9.87
N ALA A 297 -7.57 4.46 10.88
CA ALA A 297 -8.02 5.57 11.69
C ALA A 297 -8.26 5.15 13.14
N SER A 298 -7.97 6.03 14.09
CA SER A 298 -8.41 5.84 15.47
C SER A 298 -9.86 6.25 15.58
N TYR A 299 -10.75 5.36 16.03
CA TYR A 299 -12.17 5.71 16.23
C TYR A 299 -12.38 6.63 17.43
N ARG A 300 -11.59 6.44 18.49
CA ARG A 300 -11.58 7.29 19.69
C ARG A 300 -10.17 7.78 20.00
N PRO A 301 -10.03 9.01 20.51
CA PRO A 301 -8.75 9.50 20.97
C PRO A 301 -8.32 8.69 22.21
N SER A 302 -7.08 8.21 22.21
CA SER A 302 -6.48 7.61 23.40
C SER A 302 -6.07 8.71 24.38
N SER A 303 -6.33 8.53 25.68
CA SER A 303 -5.83 9.43 26.72
C SER A 303 -4.31 9.41 26.85
N GLU A 304 -3.65 8.38 26.33
CA GLU A 304 -2.19 8.24 26.31
C GLU A 304 -1.56 8.91 25.08
N ASP A 305 -2.34 9.20 24.04
CA ASP A 305 -1.88 9.95 22.88
C ASP A 305 -1.96 11.46 23.17
N ALA A 306 -0.85 12.17 22.99
CA ALA A 306 -0.79 13.63 23.07
C ALA A 306 -1.54 14.33 21.92
N GLY A 307 -2.47 13.64 21.26
CA GLY A 307 -3.23 14.04 20.08
C GLY A 307 -2.46 13.94 18.76
N VAL A 308 -1.24 13.41 18.77
CA VAL A 308 -0.39 13.32 17.57
C VAL A 308 -0.88 12.17 16.70
N HIS A 309 -1.04 10.97 17.28
CA HIS A 309 -1.52 9.82 16.53
C HIS A 309 -2.91 10.10 15.96
N TRP A 310 -3.82 10.61 16.79
CA TRP A 310 -5.15 11.05 16.38
C TRP A 310 -5.12 12.01 15.20
N ALA A 311 -4.34 13.09 15.28
CA ALA A 311 -4.24 14.08 14.20
C ALA A 311 -3.67 13.45 12.92
N THR A 312 -2.67 12.57 13.03
CA THR A 312 -2.04 11.95 11.85
C THR A 312 -2.94 10.95 11.13
N THR A 313 -3.77 10.19 11.85
CA THR A 313 -4.64 9.15 11.28
C THR A 313 -6.00 9.68 10.82
N ASN A 314 -6.55 10.68 11.52
CA ASN A 314 -7.89 11.20 11.24
C ASN A 314 -7.90 12.47 10.35
N THR A 315 -6.75 13.07 10.02
CA THR A 315 -6.71 14.20 9.09
C THR A 315 -6.73 13.72 7.63
N ILE A 316 -7.83 13.98 6.93
CA ILE A 316 -7.96 13.70 5.50
C ILE A 316 -7.42 14.88 4.67
N SER A 317 -6.24 14.70 4.09
CA SER A 317 -5.59 15.74 3.28
C SER A 317 -6.15 15.85 1.86
N GLY A 318 -6.82 14.83 1.34
CA GLY A 318 -7.37 14.80 -0.02
C GLY A 318 -8.00 13.44 -0.34
N PRO A 319 -8.48 13.22 -1.58
CA PRO A 319 -8.97 11.90 -2.00
C PRO A 319 -7.83 10.89 -2.08
N SER A 320 -8.15 9.59 -2.05
CA SER A 320 -7.20 8.56 -2.48
C SER A 320 -6.92 8.74 -3.97
N VAL A 321 -5.68 8.55 -4.39
CA VAL A 321 -5.29 8.71 -5.79
C VAL A 321 -4.67 7.45 -6.34
N LEU A 322 -5.04 7.12 -7.58
CA LEU A 322 -4.36 6.11 -8.38
C LEU A 322 -3.25 6.83 -9.18
N ILE A 323 -2.02 6.35 -9.06
CA ILE A 323 -0.86 6.92 -9.74
C ILE A 323 -0.30 5.95 -10.76
N TYR A 324 0.07 6.50 -11.91
CA TYR A 324 0.83 5.83 -12.95
C TYR A 324 2.26 6.36 -12.94
N VAL A 325 3.22 5.44 -12.84
CA VAL A 325 4.64 5.71 -12.72
C VAL A 325 5.34 5.18 -13.97
N ALA A 326 5.90 6.09 -14.75
CA ALA A 326 6.71 5.79 -15.93
C ALA A 326 7.86 6.81 -15.99
N PRO A 327 8.95 6.58 -15.26
CA PRO A 327 10.14 7.44 -15.21
C PRO A 327 10.48 8.13 -16.53
N PRO A 328 10.69 9.46 -16.55
CA PRO A 328 10.72 10.37 -15.39
C PRO A 328 9.34 10.81 -14.86
N MET A 329 8.25 10.39 -15.51
CA MET A 329 6.89 10.86 -15.25
C MET A 329 6.22 10.14 -14.05
N VAL A 330 5.50 10.92 -13.24
CA VAL A 330 4.55 10.40 -12.24
C VAL A 330 3.23 11.13 -12.41
N LYS A 331 2.15 10.40 -12.68
CA LYS A 331 0.87 11.02 -13.04
C LYS A 331 -0.28 10.46 -12.21
N ILE A 332 -1.15 11.35 -11.71
CA ILE A 332 -2.43 10.95 -11.12
C ILE A 332 -3.38 10.58 -12.25
N VAL A 333 -3.89 9.35 -12.24
CA VAL A 333 -4.78 8.82 -13.30
C VAL A 333 -6.20 8.52 -12.78
N GLY A 334 -6.40 8.57 -11.47
CA GLY A 334 -7.71 8.39 -10.84
C GLY A 334 -7.77 9.02 -9.45
N ALA A 335 -8.97 9.41 -9.03
CA ALA A 335 -9.25 9.97 -7.71
C ALA A 335 -10.51 9.34 -7.12
N PHE A 336 -10.44 8.93 -5.87
CA PHE A 336 -11.47 8.10 -5.23
C PHE A 336 -11.83 8.67 -3.86
N GLY A 337 -13.12 8.69 -3.55
CA GLY A 337 -13.65 9.01 -2.21
C GLY A 337 -13.56 7.84 -1.21
N ALA A 338 -12.83 6.78 -1.58
CA ALA A 338 -12.66 5.53 -0.85
C ALA A 338 -11.17 5.15 -0.91
N ARG A 339 -10.68 4.35 0.04
CA ARG A 339 -9.34 3.74 -0.08
C ARG A 339 -9.38 2.67 -1.15
N VAL A 340 -8.33 2.58 -1.95
CA VAL A 340 -8.11 1.52 -2.93
C VAL A 340 -7.49 0.33 -2.20
N THR A 341 -8.07 -0.86 -2.31
CA THR A 341 -7.63 -2.05 -1.60
C THR A 341 -6.94 -3.07 -2.52
N SER A 342 -7.25 -3.03 -3.82
CA SER A 342 -6.60 -3.89 -4.81
C SER A 342 -6.76 -3.32 -6.23
N ILE A 343 -5.86 -3.69 -7.12
CA ILE A 343 -5.82 -3.24 -8.52
C ILE A 343 -5.48 -4.44 -9.40
N GLU A 344 -6.22 -4.64 -10.48
CA GLU A 344 -5.90 -5.63 -11.50
C GLU A 344 -6.26 -5.14 -12.91
N LYS A 345 -5.63 -5.69 -13.93
CA LYS A 345 -5.95 -5.45 -15.35
C LYS A 345 -6.64 -6.68 -15.96
N VAL A 346 -7.76 -6.43 -16.63
CA VAL A 346 -8.51 -7.46 -17.38
C VAL A 346 -9.07 -6.85 -18.66
N ASP A 347 -8.83 -7.47 -19.82
CA ASP A 347 -9.43 -7.09 -21.12
C ASP A 347 -9.39 -5.59 -21.45
N GLY A 348 -8.24 -4.95 -21.25
CA GLY A 348 -8.07 -3.51 -21.50
C GLY A 348 -8.83 -2.60 -20.51
N LYS A 349 -9.26 -3.16 -19.38
CA LYS A 349 -9.84 -2.45 -18.23
C LYS A 349 -8.93 -2.56 -17.02
N LEU A 350 -9.05 -1.58 -16.15
CA LEU A 350 -8.47 -1.59 -14.82
C LEU A 350 -9.60 -1.79 -13.82
N LEU A 351 -9.50 -2.86 -13.04
CA LEU A 351 -10.39 -3.14 -11.92
C LEU A 351 -9.75 -2.54 -10.68
N VAL A 352 -10.44 -1.60 -10.04
CA VAL A 352 -9.96 -0.91 -8.84
C VAL A 352 -10.92 -1.22 -7.70
N ALA A 353 -10.50 -2.14 -6.83
CA ALA A 353 -11.20 -2.46 -5.61
C ALA A 353 -11.09 -1.31 -4.61
N THR A 354 -12.20 -0.94 -3.99
CA THR A 354 -12.30 0.21 -3.09
C THR A 354 -13.09 -0.12 -1.82
N ASN A 355 -12.84 0.63 -0.75
CA ASN A 355 -13.62 0.60 0.47
C ASN A 355 -13.75 2.02 1.08
N THR A 356 -14.95 2.40 1.52
CA THR A 356 -15.23 3.71 2.11
C THR A 356 -14.73 3.88 3.55
N THR A 357 -14.40 2.80 4.26
CA THR A 357 -14.13 2.84 5.70
C THR A 357 -12.71 2.34 6.01
N PRO A 358 -11.98 2.97 6.96
CA PRO A 358 -10.66 2.51 7.38
C PRO A 358 -10.74 1.24 8.24
N ASN A 359 -9.58 0.65 8.52
CA ASN A 359 -9.44 -0.25 9.66
C ASN A 359 -9.22 0.59 10.93
N THR A 360 -9.83 0.17 12.04
CA THR A 360 -9.86 0.94 13.30
C THR A 360 -8.90 0.41 14.38
N GLY A 361 -8.14 -0.63 14.07
CA GLY A 361 -7.15 -1.24 14.98
C GLY A 361 -7.75 -2.05 16.14
N ALA A 362 -6.85 -2.75 16.85
CA ALA A 362 -7.18 -3.87 17.74
C ALA A 362 -8.14 -3.56 18.89
N THR A 363 -8.16 -2.32 19.37
CA THR A 363 -8.94 -1.90 20.55
C THR A 363 -10.37 -1.48 20.22
N GLU A 364 -10.71 -1.37 18.94
CA GLU A 364 -12.00 -0.86 18.45
C GLU A 364 -12.64 -1.88 17.49
N ALA A 365 -12.61 -3.17 17.86
CA ALA A 365 -13.26 -4.26 17.15
C ALA A 365 -14.80 -4.12 17.19
N THR A 366 -15.46 -4.42 16.08
CA THR A 366 -16.92 -4.50 16.01
C THR A 366 -17.35 -5.80 15.32
N PRO A 367 -18.54 -6.34 15.60
CA PRO A 367 -19.01 -7.56 14.96
C PRO A 367 -19.41 -7.38 13.48
N PHE A 368 -19.32 -6.15 12.95
CA PHE A 368 -19.78 -5.82 11.61
C PHE A 368 -18.65 -5.17 10.80
N ASP A 369 -18.56 -5.53 9.52
CA ASP A 369 -17.86 -4.68 8.56
C ASP A 369 -18.68 -3.40 8.36
N THR A 370 -18.03 -2.24 8.52
CA THR A 370 -18.68 -0.92 8.45
C THR A 370 -18.43 -0.19 7.13
N GLY A 371 -17.83 -0.85 6.15
CA GLY A 371 -17.47 -0.30 4.84
C GLY A 371 -18.43 -0.67 3.73
N SER A 372 -18.46 0.19 2.71
CA SER A 372 -19.02 -0.13 1.41
C SER A 372 -17.88 -0.45 0.46
N ARG A 373 -17.81 -1.70 0.01
CA ARG A 373 -16.79 -2.19 -0.91
C ARG A 373 -17.31 -2.24 -2.33
N ASP A 374 -16.50 -1.81 -3.28
CA ASP A 374 -16.88 -1.72 -4.70
C ASP A 374 -15.68 -2.03 -5.61
N ILE A 375 -15.91 -2.68 -6.74
CA ILE A 375 -14.93 -2.81 -7.83
C ILE A 375 -15.28 -1.78 -8.91
N VAL A 376 -14.52 -0.68 -8.93
CA VAL A 376 -14.64 0.36 -9.94
C VAL A 376 -13.91 -0.09 -11.21
N VAL A 377 -14.63 -0.14 -12.33
CA VAL A 377 -14.07 -0.50 -13.63
C VAL A 377 -13.69 0.77 -14.40
N LEU A 378 -12.40 0.96 -14.65
CA LEU A 378 -11.87 2.01 -15.50
C LEU A 378 -11.42 1.44 -16.84
N ASP A 379 -11.46 2.26 -17.89
CA ASP A 379 -10.79 1.92 -19.14
C ASP A 379 -9.28 2.11 -18.99
N GLU A 380 -8.44 1.19 -19.49
CA GLU A 380 -6.97 1.32 -19.39
C GLU A 380 -6.45 2.63 -19.97
N LYS A 381 -7.16 3.23 -20.94
CA LYS A 381 -6.79 4.52 -21.54
C LYS A 381 -6.64 5.66 -20.52
N VAL A 382 -7.18 5.55 -19.31
CA VAL A 382 -7.00 6.57 -18.24
C VAL A 382 -5.52 6.88 -17.99
N ILE A 383 -4.61 5.93 -18.23
CA ILE A 383 -3.16 6.16 -18.09
C ILE A 383 -2.61 7.14 -19.13
N GLN A 384 -3.29 7.30 -20.27
CA GLN A 384 -2.94 8.21 -21.36
C GLN A 384 -3.80 9.48 -21.38
N GLU A 385 -4.96 9.48 -20.73
CA GLU A 385 -5.88 10.63 -20.68
C GLU A 385 -5.40 11.75 -19.76
N ARG A 386 -6.08 12.90 -19.77
CA ARG A 386 -5.73 13.98 -18.84
C ARG A 386 -6.01 13.56 -17.39
N PRO A 387 -5.16 13.99 -16.44
CA PRO A 387 -5.36 13.66 -15.04
C PRO A 387 -6.68 14.27 -14.52
N PRO A 388 -7.36 13.64 -13.55
CA PRO A 388 -8.56 14.19 -12.95
C PRO A 388 -8.23 15.41 -12.07
N ALA A 389 -9.10 16.40 -12.02
CA ALA A 389 -8.92 17.53 -11.10
C ALA A 389 -8.98 17.07 -9.64
N VAL A 390 -7.98 17.45 -8.85
CA VAL A 390 -7.90 17.10 -7.42
C VAL A 390 -7.42 18.28 -6.59
N SER A 391 -7.70 18.25 -5.29
CA SER A 391 -7.14 19.22 -4.36
C SER A 391 -6.72 18.58 -3.06
N PHE A 392 -5.57 19.01 -2.55
CA PHE A 392 -5.04 18.61 -1.26
C PHE A 392 -5.05 19.80 -0.30
N SER A 393 -5.42 19.55 0.96
CA SER A 393 -5.58 20.54 2.02
C SER A 393 -4.75 20.11 3.22
N VAL A 394 -3.60 20.74 3.41
CA VAL A 394 -2.61 20.38 4.42
C VAL A 394 -2.61 21.41 5.56
N PRO A 395 -2.96 21.02 6.80
CA PRO A 395 -2.71 21.85 7.98
C PRO A 395 -1.21 22.03 8.20
N LEU A 396 -0.73 23.27 8.27
CA LEU A 396 0.70 23.55 8.41
C LEU A 396 1.25 23.23 9.82
N SER A 397 0.38 22.86 10.76
CA SER A 397 0.77 22.26 12.04
C SER A 397 1.52 20.94 11.87
N LEU A 398 1.17 20.09 10.90
CA LEU A 398 1.80 18.77 10.73
C LEU A 398 3.25 18.90 10.23
N PRO A 399 3.56 19.65 9.15
CA PRO A 399 4.94 19.92 8.78
C PRO A 399 5.74 20.66 9.87
N ALA A 400 5.11 21.55 10.65
CA ALA A 400 5.76 22.23 11.77
C ALA A 400 6.17 21.26 12.89
N ILE A 401 5.33 20.26 13.21
CA ILE A 401 5.68 19.19 14.15
C ILE A 401 6.84 18.36 13.60
N ALA A 402 6.75 17.95 12.32
CA ALA A 402 7.81 17.18 11.66
C ALA A 402 9.15 17.94 11.62
N LYS A 403 9.12 19.27 11.50
CA LYS A 403 10.31 20.13 11.53
C LYS A 403 11.09 20.01 12.84
N LYS A 404 10.40 19.85 13.98
CA LYS A 404 11.04 19.61 15.29
C LYS A 404 11.73 18.26 15.38
N MET A 405 11.39 17.33 14.50
CA MET A 405 12.02 16.01 14.35
C MET A 405 13.11 15.99 13.27
N GLY A 406 13.47 17.16 12.71
CA GLY A 406 14.48 17.27 11.65
C GLY A 406 13.95 17.08 10.23
N ALA A 407 12.64 17.00 10.02
CA ALA A 407 12.00 16.95 8.70
C ALA A 407 11.27 18.29 8.40
N GLY A 408 10.07 18.26 7.80
CA GLY A 408 9.21 19.43 7.60
C GLY A 408 8.96 19.82 6.14
N THR A 409 9.65 19.19 5.19
CA THR A 409 9.32 19.31 3.75
C THR A 409 8.12 18.44 3.44
N PHE A 410 7.06 19.05 2.90
CA PHE A 410 5.79 18.39 2.62
C PHE A 410 5.42 18.50 1.14
N GLY A 411 4.38 17.79 0.71
CA GLY A 411 4.00 17.71 -0.70
C GLY A 411 4.73 16.58 -1.41
N GLY A 412 5.42 16.87 -2.51
CA GLY A 412 5.74 15.85 -3.51
C GLY A 412 4.50 15.64 -4.37
N ILE A 413 4.08 16.70 -5.07
CA ILE A 413 2.87 16.72 -5.87
C ILE A 413 3.25 16.58 -7.34
N PRO A 414 2.85 15.50 -8.01
CA PRO A 414 3.07 15.35 -9.44
C PRO A 414 2.24 16.37 -10.21
N LEU A 415 2.87 17.12 -11.10
CA LEU A 415 2.22 18.13 -11.94
C LEU A 415 1.95 17.63 -13.37
N ASP A 416 2.46 16.45 -13.73
CA ASP A 416 2.32 15.84 -15.05
C ASP A 416 0.86 15.83 -15.54
N GLY A 417 0.62 16.58 -16.63
CA GLY A 417 -0.66 16.65 -17.33
C GLY A 417 -1.64 17.71 -16.82
N TYR A 418 -1.36 18.38 -15.71
CA TYR A 418 -2.16 19.51 -15.23
C TYR A 418 -1.77 20.82 -15.92
N ARG A 419 -2.74 21.72 -16.10
CA ARG A 419 -2.53 22.97 -16.84
C ARG A 419 -2.45 24.19 -15.94
N GLU A 420 -3.23 24.17 -14.86
CA GLU A 420 -3.34 25.31 -13.95
C GLU A 420 -3.09 24.88 -12.50
N PRO A 421 -1.97 24.18 -12.20
CA PRO A 421 -1.66 23.82 -10.84
C PRO A 421 -1.31 25.07 -10.03
N ARG A 422 -1.82 25.16 -8.80
CA ARG A 422 -1.53 26.28 -7.89
C ARG A 422 -1.58 25.87 -6.44
N MET A 423 -0.90 26.63 -5.59
CA MET A 423 -1.00 26.51 -4.14
C MET A 423 -1.58 27.80 -3.54
N VAL A 424 -2.60 27.65 -2.69
CA VAL A 424 -3.18 28.72 -1.89
C VAL A 424 -2.70 28.55 -0.45
N LEU A 425 -1.90 29.49 0.04
CA LEU A 425 -1.40 29.51 1.41
C LEU A 425 -2.22 30.50 2.25
N HIS A 426 -2.64 30.06 3.44
CA HIS A 426 -3.21 30.90 4.47
C HIS A 426 -2.26 30.89 5.66
N LEU A 427 -1.51 31.98 5.87
CA LEU A 427 -0.45 32.05 6.86
C LEU A 427 -0.83 32.96 8.03
N SER A 428 -0.39 32.60 9.24
CA SER A 428 -0.54 33.43 10.44
C SER A 428 0.58 34.47 10.60
N ARG A 429 1.62 34.40 9.77
CA ARG A 429 2.79 35.28 9.79
C ARG A 429 3.48 35.35 8.43
N ASP A 430 4.27 36.39 8.22
CA ASP A 430 5.20 36.46 7.10
C ASP A 430 6.21 35.31 7.15
N ASN A 431 6.47 34.72 5.99
CA ASN A 431 7.31 33.53 5.86
C ASN A 431 8.02 33.53 4.50
N ARG A 432 8.88 32.53 4.33
CA ARG A 432 9.55 32.24 3.07
C ARG A 432 9.26 30.80 2.69
N LEU A 433 8.71 30.62 1.51
CA LEU A 433 8.38 29.33 0.93
C LEU A 433 9.49 28.94 -0.04
N THR A 434 10.09 27.77 0.14
CA THR A 434 10.92 27.11 -0.86
C THR A 434 10.12 26.02 -1.55
N VAL A 435 10.12 26.02 -2.88
CA VAL A 435 9.57 24.98 -3.74
C VAL A 435 10.72 24.18 -4.32
N HIS A 436 10.71 22.86 -4.14
CA HIS A 436 11.70 21.93 -4.69
C HIS A 436 11.07 21.17 -5.84
N GLU A 437 11.62 21.29 -7.05
CA GLU A 437 11.19 20.56 -8.25
C GLU A 437 12.20 19.45 -8.58
N TYR A 438 11.69 18.26 -8.85
CA TYR A 438 12.45 17.11 -9.35
C TYR A 438 11.52 16.23 -10.17
N ASP A 439 12.06 15.25 -10.89
CA ASP A 439 11.28 14.22 -11.56
C ASP A 439 11.65 12.83 -11.02
N LEU A 440 11.06 11.77 -11.56
CA LEU A 440 11.43 10.38 -11.24
C LEU A 440 12.46 9.83 -12.24
N SER A 441 13.40 10.64 -12.72
CA SER A 441 14.49 10.16 -13.57
C SER A 441 15.31 9.08 -12.86
N LEU A 442 15.76 8.07 -13.60
CA LEU A 442 16.59 6.96 -13.11
C LEU A 442 17.75 6.73 -14.09
N PRO A 443 19.03 6.92 -13.68
CA PRO A 443 19.48 7.31 -12.34
C PRO A 443 18.97 8.69 -11.89
N ALA A 444 18.79 8.84 -10.58
CA ALA A 444 18.18 10.02 -9.99
C ALA A 444 19.05 11.29 -10.17
N GLY A 445 18.40 12.37 -10.61
CA GLY A 445 18.93 13.72 -10.51
C GLY A 445 18.73 14.36 -9.12
N GLU A 446 19.25 15.57 -8.97
CA GLU A 446 19.02 16.41 -7.79
C GLU A 446 17.90 17.43 -8.09
N ALA A 447 17.19 17.84 -7.05
CA ALA A 447 16.13 18.85 -7.18
C ALA A 447 16.67 20.25 -7.51
N VAL A 448 15.84 21.04 -8.19
CA VAL A 448 16.01 22.49 -8.36
C VAL A 448 15.08 23.21 -7.39
N SER A 449 15.56 24.27 -6.74
CA SER A 449 14.77 24.98 -5.74
C SER A 449 14.54 26.45 -6.11
N GLU A 450 13.31 26.90 -5.93
CA GLU A 450 12.92 28.31 -6.02
C GLU A 450 12.36 28.80 -4.70
N THR A 451 12.53 30.08 -4.39
CA THR A 451 12.13 30.65 -3.10
C THR A 451 11.29 31.91 -3.26
N PHE A 452 10.21 31.99 -2.50
CA PHE A 452 9.19 33.03 -2.57
C PHE A 452 8.95 33.65 -1.19
N ASP A 453 8.95 34.98 -1.11
CA ASP A 453 8.47 35.68 0.07
C ASP A 453 6.94 35.66 0.10
N VAL A 454 6.38 35.18 1.21
CA VAL A 454 4.94 35.04 1.40
C VAL A 454 4.49 35.79 2.64
N LYS A 455 3.36 36.49 2.55
CA LYS A 455 2.87 37.37 3.61
C LYS A 455 1.89 36.66 4.52
N ALA A 456 1.70 37.19 5.72
CA ALA A 456 0.56 36.80 6.55
C ALA A 456 -0.76 36.97 5.76
N GLY A 457 -1.71 36.07 5.96
CA GLY A 457 -2.97 36.03 5.20
C GLY A 457 -2.90 35.11 3.98
N ARG A 458 -3.65 35.45 2.94
CA ARG A 458 -3.83 34.60 1.74
C ARG A 458 -2.78 34.92 0.67
N ASN A 459 -2.03 33.92 0.25
CA ASN A 459 -1.10 33.97 -0.88
C ASN A 459 -1.51 32.93 -1.92
N VAL A 460 -1.28 33.21 -3.19
CA VAL A 460 -1.48 32.25 -4.29
C VAL A 460 -0.15 32.13 -5.03
N ILE A 461 0.38 30.91 -5.04
CA ILE A 461 1.60 30.56 -5.75
C ILE A 461 1.17 29.80 -7.00
N ASP A 462 1.52 30.34 -8.16
CA ASP A 462 1.35 29.66 -9.43
C ASP A 462 2.39 28.55 -9.53
N LEU A 463 1.95 27.33 -9.86
CA LEU A 463 2.84 26.19 -10.03
C LEU A 463 3.00 25.79 -11.51
N SER A 464 2.38 26.51 -12.45
CA SER A 464 2.40 26.17 -13.87
C SER A 464 3.77 26.36 -14.54
N SER A 465 4.71 27.03 -13.87
CA SER A 465 6.12 27.11 -14.29
C SER A 465 6.94 25.86 -13.95
N PHE A 466 6.41 24.98 -13.09
CA PHE A 466 7.01 23.70 -12.75
C PHE A 466 6.34 22.58 -13.56
N SER A 467 7.08 21.51 -13.83
CA SER A 467 6.67 20.44 -14.74
C SER A 467 6.78 19.03 -14.15
N GLY A 468 7.64 18.83 -13.14
CA GLY A 468 7.82 17.53 -12.50
C GLY A 468 6.96 17.33 -11.24
N ILE A 469 7.61 16.91 -10.18
CA ILE A 469 7.08 16.73 -8.83
C ILE A 469 7.55 17.89 -7.98
N VAL A 470 6.63 18.53 -7.23
CA VAL A 470 6.96 19.68 -6.37
C VAL A 470 6.80 19.38 -4.88
N GLY A 471 7.86 19.60 -4.11
CA GLY A 471 7.87 19.62 -2.65
C GLY A 471 7.93 21.05 -2.11
N PHE A 472 7.47 21.26 -0.87
CA PHE A 472 7.33 22.58 -0.25
C PHE A 472 7.98 22.61 1.12
N GLU A 473 8.61 23.72 1.45
CA GLU A 473 9.22 23.96 2.75
C GLU A 473 8.98 25.41 3.20
N LEU A 474 8.53 25.60 4.44
CA LEU A 474 8.45 26.91 5.06
C LEU A 474 9.67 27.13 5.97
N GLU A 475 10.31 28.29 5.83
CA GLU A 475 11.45 28.66 6.68
C GLU A 475 11.06 28.73 8.16
N LYS A 476 9.94 29.37 8.47
CA LYS A 476 9.40 29.48 9.84
C LYS A 476 8.22 28.54 10.03
N GLU A 477 8.06 27.99 11.23
CA GLU A 477 6.88 27.21 11.60
C GLU A 477 5.61 28.08 11.57
N ASP A 478 4.51 27.52 11.05
CA ASP A 478 3.18 28.15 11.06
C ASP A 478 2.08 27.18 11.48
N VAL A 479 1.99 26.90 12.78
CA VAL A 479 1.04 25.93 13.34
C VAL A 479 -0.45 26.29 13.16
N ARG A 480 -0.76 27.54 12.80
CA ARG A 480 -2.13 28.00 12.54
C ARG A 480 -2.43 28.15 11.05
N GLY A 481 -1.43 27.93 10.21
CA GLY A 481 -1.55 28.09 8.78
C GLY A 481 -2.15 26.87 8.07
N LYS A 482 -2.48 27.05 6.81
CA LYS A 482 -3.02 26.02 5.93
C LYS A 482 -2.51 26.19 4.50
N ALA A 483 -2.13 25.10 3.87
CA ALA A 483 -1.87 25.03 2.44
C ALA A 483 -2.99 24.29 1.73
N ARG A 484 -3.46 24.82 0.59
CA ARG A 484 -4.38 24.13 -0.32
C ARG A 484 -3.73 24.06 -1.69
N ILE A 485 -3.41 22.87 -2.15
CA ILE A 485 -2.84 22.61 -3.48
C ILE A 485 -4.00 22.20 -4.40
N GLU A 486 -4.16 22.89 -5.52
CA GLU A 486 -5.23 22.66 -6.49
C GLU A 486 -4.61 22.27 -7.83
N LEU A 487 -5.02 21.11 -8.36
CA LEU A 487 -4.56 20.58 -9.65
C LEU A 487 -5.75 20.54 -10.61
N ARG A 488 -5.64 21.20 -11.76
CA ARG A 488 -6.73 21.44 -12.72
C ARG A 488 -6.30 21.24 -14.16
#